data_AF-A0A6V8E396-F1
#
_entry.id   AF-A0A6V8E396-F1
#
_cell.length_a   1.000
_cell.length_b   1.000
_cell.length_c   1.000
_cell.angle_alpha   90.00
_cell.angle_beta   90.00
_cell.angle_gamma   90.00
#
_symmetry.space_group_name_H-M   'P 1'
#
loop_
_entity.id
_entity.type
_entity.pdbx_description
1 polymer ?
#
loop_
_entity_poly.entity_id
_entity_poly.type
_entity_poly.pdbx_seq_one_letter_code
_entity_poly.pdbx_strand_id
1 'polypeptide(L)'
;MSDWSSKNPYMTEITENFILNGEGSRKETRHIVFALGDSGLDYKVGDALGVLAENPPHIVEELLEVQGWNRDATVTTHNGERSLYDALKKDFEVHMANKKFVQSLAEKVVSSGMKISMSIVSRTRNEDAWSATADQNIPPSLRPS
;
A
#
# COMPACT_ATOMS: atom_id res chain seq x y z
N MET A 1 -11.81 -8.20 27.67
CA MET A 1 -10.61 -8.07 26.81
C MET A 1 -11.09 -8.28 25.40
N SER A 2 -10.79 -7.35 24.49
CA SER A 2 -11.16 -7.46 23.09
C SER A 2 -10.32 -8.53 22.38
N ASP A 3 -10.94 -9.37 21.55
CA ASP A 3 -10.28 -10.45 20.79
C ASP A 3 -9.54 -9.96 19.52
N TRP A 4 -9.33 -8.65 19.40
CA TRP A 4 -8.70 -8.02 18.24
C TRP A 4 -7.18 -8.00 18.37
N SER A 5 -6.48 -8.28 17.27
CA SER A 5 -5.02 -8.31 17.21
C SER A 5 -4.54 -8.04 15.78
N SER A 6 -3.22 -7.98 15.56
CA SER A 6 -2.66 -7.87 14.20
C SER A 6 -3.04 -9.03 13.28
N LYS A 7 -3.36 -10.21 13.83
CA LYS A 7 -3.82 -11.39 13.06
C LYS A 7 -5.35 -11.50 12.97
N ASN A 8 -6.06 -10.72 13.77
CA ASN A 8 -7.52 -10.62 13.77
C ASN A 8 -7.88 -9.14 13.91
N PRO A 9 -7.70 -8.31 12.87
CA PRO A 9 -7.93 -6.87 12.94
C PRO A 9 -9.43 -6.57 13.06
N TYR A 10 -9.77 -5.49 13.76
CA TYR A 10 -11.13 -4.97 13.75
C TYR A 10 -11.39 -4.20 12.45
N MET A 11 -12.38 -4.64 11.67
CA MET A 11 -12.83 -3.91 10.48
C MET A 11 -13.76 -2.78 10.90
N THR A 12 -13.42 -1.56 10.49
CA THR A 12 -14.17 -0.36 10.85
C THR A 12 -14.16 0.67 9.73
N GLU A 13 -14.94 1.73 9.91
CA GLU A 13 -15.10 2.84 9.00
C GLU A 13 -14.30 4.07 9.46
N ILE A 14 -13.84 4.85 8.49
CA ILE A 14 -13.27 6.17 8.72
C ILE A 14 -14.42 7.17 8.75
N THR A 15 -14.66 7.80 9.91
CA THR A 15 -15.76 8.76 10.10
C THR A 15 -15.35 10.18 9.75
N GLU A 16 -14.06 10.51 9.89
CA GLU A 16 -13.51 11.81 9.53
C GLU A 16 -12.16 11.65 8.83
N ASN A 17 -11.93 12.46 7.80
CA ASN A 17 -10.67 12.52 7.08
C ASN A 17 -10.48 13.91 6.47
N PHE A 18 -9.61 14.72 7.05
CA PHE A 18 -9.32 16.06 6.52
C PHE A 18 -7.85 16.44 6.68
N ILE A 19 -7.41 17.38 5.85
CA ILE A 19 -6.03 17.86 5.83
C ILE A 19 -5.82 18.87 6.97
N LEU A 20 -4.73 18.71 7.71
CA LEU A 20 -4.32 19.61 8.79
C LEU A 20 -3.37 20.72 8.32
N ASN A 21 -2.73 20.53 7.16
CA ASN A 21 -1.76 21.48 6.63
C ASN A 21 -2.45 22.52 5.72
N GLY A 22 -1.95 23.75 5.75
CA GLY A 22 -2.44 24.82 4.86
C GLY A 22 -1.93 24.70 3.42
N GLU A 23 -2.48 25.55 2.56
CA GLU A 23 -2.08 25.70 1.16
C GLU A 23 -0.57 26.01 1.04
N GLY A 24 0.08 25.43 0.03
CA GLY A 24 1.53 25.58 -0.18
C GLY A 24 2.42 24.70 0.71
N SER A 25 1.84 23.86 1.58
CA SER A 25 2.61 22.87 2.33
C SER A 25 3.21 21.81 1.41
N ARG A 26 4.49 21.49 1.62
CA ARG A 26 5.21 20.40 0.92
C ARG A 26 4.83 19.00 1.39
N LYS A 27 4.14 18.90 2.52
CA LYS A 27 3.69 17.63 3.10
C LYS A 27 2.18 17.69 3.28
N GLU A 28 1.55 16.54 3.13
CA GLU A 28 0.19 16.34 3.58
C GLU A 28 0.19 15.66 4.95
N THR A 29 -0.64 16.14 5.85
CA THR A 29 -0.86 15.55 7.17
C THR A 29 -2.35 15.56 7.38
N ARG A 30 -2.92 14.39 7.70
CA ARG A 30 -4.37 14.20 7.79
C ARG A 30 -4.77 13.92 9.24
N HIS A 31 -5.91 14.46 9.63
CA HIS A 31 -6.68 13.98 10.77
C HIS A 31 -7.59 12.85 10.28
N ILE A 32 -7.49 11.68 10.91
CA ILE A 32 -8.29 10.51 10.56
C ILE A 32 -8.93 9.98 11.83
N VAL A 33 -10.24 9.78 11.80
CA VAL A 33 -11.01 9.19 12.90
C VAL A 33 -11.58 7.85 12.44
N PHE A 34 -11.36 6.81 13.25
CA PHE A 34 -11.91 5.48 13.04
C PHE A 34 -13.03 5.25 14.04
N ALA A 35 -14.17 4.75 13.57
CA ALA A 35 -15.23 4.32 14.48
C ALA A 35 -14.74 3.13 15.33
N LEU A 36 -15.04 3.12 16.62
CA LEU A 36 -14.82 1.91 17.43
C LEU A 36 -16.08 1.04 17.54
N GLY A 37 -17.26 1.59 17.21
CA GLY A 37 -18.54 0.89 17.25
C GLY A 37 -18.71 0.06 18.53
N ASP A 38 -19.20 -1.16 18.36
CA ASP A 38 -19.37 -2.13 19.45
C ASP A 38 -18.14 -3.06 19.63
N SER A 39 -16.95 -2.63 19.16
CA SER A 39 -15.74 -3.48 19.16
C SER A 39 -15.26 -3.90 20.55
N GLY A 40 -15.63 -3.14 21.59
CA GLY A 40 -15.08 -3.29 22.94
C GLY A 40 -13.57 -2.99 23.03
N LEU A 41 -12.98 -2.34 22.02
CA LEU A 41 -11.60 -1.86 22.07
C LEU A 41 -11.46 -0.75 23.09
N ASP A 42 -10.40 -0.83 23.89
CA ASP A 42 -9.99 0.21 24.84
C ASP A 42 -8.53 0.57 24.56
N TYR A 43 -8.19 1.85 24.71
CA TYR A 43 -6.84 2.36 24.49
C TYR A 43 -6.58 3.57 25.38
N LYS A 44 -5.30 3.83 25.64
CA LYS A 44 -4.85 4.94 26.46
C LYS A 44 -4.06 5.95 25.64
N VAL A 45 -3.97 7.17 26.15
CA VAL A 45 -3.10 8.19 25.57
C VAL A 45 -1.66 7.67 25.57
N GLY A 46 -1.04 7.66 24.40
CA GLY A 46 0.29 7.11 24.18
C GLY A 46 0.31 5.73 23.50
N ASP A 47 -0.83 5.04 23.43
CA ASP A 47 -0.95 3.81 22.66
C ASP A 47 -0.89 4.09 21.15
N ALA A 48 -0.46 3.08 20.39
CA ALA A 48 -0.38 3.14 18.93
C ALA A 48 -1.49 2.31 18.28
N LEU A 49 -2.06 2.83 17.19
CA LEU A 49 -3.01 2.12 16.34
C LEU A 49 -2.28 1.45 15.17
N GLY A 50 -2.46 0.13 15.04
CA GLY A 50 -2.02 -0.61 13.85
C GLY A 50 -3.08 -0.55 12.76
N VAL A 51 -2.70 -0.13 11.55
CA VAL A 51 -3.57 -0.12 10.37
C VAL A 51 -2.99 -1.08 9.33
N LEU A 52 -3.81 -2.02 8.87
CA LEU A 52 -3.46 -2.91 7.76
C LEU A 52 -3.93 -2.28 6.46
N ALA A 53 -2.98 -1.75 5.69
CA ALA A 53 -3.25 -1.10 4.42
C ALA A 53 -3.27 -2.11 3.26
N GLU A 54 -4.04 -1.78 2.22
CA GLU A 54 -4.01 -2.47 0.94
C GLU A 54 -3.27 -1.60 -0.09
N ASN A 55 -2.60 -2.24 -1.05
CA ASN A 55 -1.98 -1.51 -2.15
C ASN A 55 -3.05 -0.86 -3.04
N PRO A 56 -2.76 0.33 -3.62
CA PRO A 56 -3.68 0.99 -4.52
C PRO A 56 -4.03 0.07 -5.72
N PRO A 57 -5.33 -0.09 -6.06
CA PRO A 57 -5.74 -1.01 -7.12
C PRO A 57 -5.06 -0.75 -8.46
N HIS A 58 -4.90 0.52 -8.83
CA HIS A 58 -4.28 0.91 -10.10
C HIS A 58 -2.81 0.47 -10.22
N ILE A 59 -2.04 0.47 -9.12
CA ILE A 59 -0.64 0.01 -9.15
C ILE A 59 -0.58 -1.51 -9.35
N VAL A 60 -1.50 -2.24 -8.72
CA VAL A 60 -1.59 -3.70 -8.86
C VAL A 60 -1.99 -4.06 -10.30
N GLU A 61 -2.95 -3.34 -10.86
CA GLU A 61 -3.42 -3.54 -12.24
C GLU A 61 -2.32 -3.23 -13.25
N GLU A 62 -1.65 -2.09 -13.12
CA GLU A 62 -0.50 -1.73 -13.98
C GLU A 62 0.60 -2.80 -13.93
N LEU A 63 0.92 -3.33 -12.74
CA LEU A 63 1.91 -4.38 -12.59
C LEU A 63 1.50 -5.68 -13.32
N LEU A 64 0.25 -6.09 -13.18
CA LEU A 64 -0.29 -7.28 -13.86
C LEU A 64 -0.26 -7.10 -15.39
N GLU A 65 -0.66 -5.93 -15.88
CA GLU A 65 -0.69 -5.60 -17.30
C GLU A 65 0.72 -5.59 -17.92
N VAL A 66 1.67 -4.89 -17.29
CA VAL A 66 3.06 -4.80 -17.77
C VAL A 66 3.73 -6.16 -17.86
N GLN A 67 3.40 -7.08 -16.95
CA GLN A 67 3.96 -8.44 -16.92
C GLN A 67 3.14 -9.45 -17.74
N GLY A 68 1.94 -9.08 -18.20
CA GLY A 68 1.02 -10.01 -18.87
C GLY A 68 0.56 -11.16 -17.98
N TRP A 69 0.48 -10.94 -16.66
CA TRP A 69 0.10 -11.98 -15.71
C TRP A 69 -1.42 -12.14 -15.63
N ASN A 70 -1.87 -13.39 -15.48
CA ASN A 70 -3.28 -13.67 -15.22
C ASN A 70 -3.64 -13.27 -13.78
N ARG A 71 -4.53 -12.28 -13.66
CA ARG A 71 -5.12 -11.78 -12.41
C ARG A 71 -5.62 -12.90 -11.48
N ASP A 72 -6.28 -13.89 -12.07
CA ASP A 72 -7.01 -14.94 -11.35
C ASP A 72 -6.15 -16.20 -11.13
N ALA A 73 -4.88 -16.17 -11.54
CA ALA A 73 -3.97 -17.28 -11.29
C ALA A 73 -3.84 -17.54 -9.79
N THR A 74 -4.05 -18.78 -9.37
CA THR A 74 -3.85 -19.19 -7.99
C THR A 74 -2.36 -19.20 -7.66
N VAL A 75 -1.99 -18.52 -6.58
CA VAL A 75 -0.63 -18.48 -6.04
C VAL A 75 -0.63 -18.89 -4.57
N THR A 76 0.44 -19.54 -4.14
CA THR A 76 0.66 -19.88 -2.73
C THR A 76 1.37 -18.72 -2.03
N THR A 77 0.74 -18.19 -0.99
CA THR A 77 1.30 -17.12 -0.15
C THR A 77 1.57 -17.62 1.27
N HIS A 78 2.17 -16.79 2.12
CA HIS A 78 2.29 -17.07 3.55
C HIS A 78 0.91 -17.12 4.27
N ASN A 79 -0.13 -16.57 3.65
CA ASN A 79 -1.52 -16.56 4.13
C ASN A 79 -2.40 -17.60 3.41
N GLY A 80 -1.80 -18.58 2.73
CA GLY A 80 -2.50 -19.63 1.99
C GLY A 80 -2.64 -19.35 0.49
N GLU A 81 -3.47 -20.16 -0.18
CA GLU A 81 -3.77 -20.01 -1.60
C GLU A 81 -4.69 -18.82 -1.85
N ARG A 82 -4.32 -17.96 -2.81
CA ARG A 82 -5.06 -16.76 -3.19
C ARG A 82 -4.95 -16.49 -4.68
N SER A 83 -5.81 -15.60 -5.20
CA SER A 83 -5.59 -15.04 -6.53
C SER A 83 -4.32 -14.18 -6.53
N LEU A 84 -3.63 -14.11 -7.67
CA LEU A 84 -2.46 -13.25 -7.83
C LEU A 84 -2.79 -11.78 -7.51
N TYR A 85 -3.98 -11.32 -7.91
CA TYR A 85 -4.45 -9.97 -7.59
C TYR A 85 -4.56 -9.74 -6.08
N ASP A 86 -5.23 -10.63 -5.34
CA ASP A 86 -5.41 -10.46 -3.90
C ASP A 86 -4.08 -10.53 -3.16
N ALA A 87 -3.19 -11.41 -3.60
CA ALA A 87 -1.84 -11.51 -3.07
C ALA A 87 -1.08 -10.18 -3.23
N LEU A 88 -1.04 -9.63 -4.45
CA LEU A 88 -0.39 -8.35 -4.72
C LEU A 88 -1.09 -7.17 -4.03
N LYS A 89 -2.40 -7.25 -3.81
CA LYS A 89 -3.18 -6.18 -3.17
C LYS A 89 -3.02 -6.15 -1.65
N LYS A 90 -2.93 -7.31 -0.99
CA LYS A 90 -3.07 -7.42 0.47
C LYS A 90 -1.90 -8.07 1.19
N ASP A 91 -1.13 -8.93 0.51
CA ASP A 91 -0.14 -9.79 1.17
C ASP A 91 1.31 -9.38 0.89
N PHE A 92 1.55 -8.58 -0.16
CA PHE A 92 2.89 -8.16 -0.57
C PHE A 92 3.01 -6.64 -0.69
N GLU A 93 4.23 -6.13 -0.50
CA GLU A 93 4.55 -4.74 -0.76
C GLU A 93 4.97 -4.55 -2.23
N VAL A 94 4.25 -3.70 -2.97
CA VAL A 94 4.51 -3.49 -4.41
C VAL A 94 5.18 -2.15 -4.74
N HIS A 95 5.26 -1.23 -3.76
CA HIS A 95 5.70 0.15 -3.99
C HIS A 95 7.15 0.43 -3.56
N MET A 96 7.88 -0.57 -3.02
CA MET A 96 9.26 -0.40 -2.57
C MET A 96 10.26 -1.24 -3.38
N ALA A 97 10.98 -0.60 -4.29
CA ALA A 97 12.13 -1.19 -4.99
C ALA A 97 13.44 -0.98 -4.21
N ASN A 98 13.62 -1.70 -3.10
CA ASN A 98 14.85 -1.60 -2.31
C ASN A 98 16.04 -2.33 -2.97
N LYS A 99 17.27 -2.08 -2.48
CA LYS A 99 18.50 -2.69 -3.03
C LYS A 99 18.44 -4.22 -3.06
N LYS A 100 17.90 -4.85 -2.01
CA LYS A 100 17.81 -6.31 -1.93
C LYS A 100 16.85 -6.86 -2.99
N PHE A 101 15.72 -6.19 -3.19
CA PHE A 101 14.75 -6.54 -4.23
C PHE A 101 15.36 -6.45 -5.63
N VAL A 102 16.04 -5.33 -5.93
CA VAL A 102 16.69 -5.12 -7.24
C VAL A 102 17.76 -6.17 -7.52
N GLN A 103 18.55 -6.53 -6.51
CA GLN A 103 19.59 -7.55 -6.63
C GLN A 103 19.00 -8.95 -6.86
N SER A 104 17.95 -9.32 -6.11
CA SER A 104 17.30 -10.62 -6.29
C SER A 104 16.57 -10.73 -7.63
N LEU A 105 16.12 -9.62 -8.20
CA LEU A 105 15.51 -9.60 -9.53
C LEU A 105 16.54 -9.92 -10.62
N ALA A 106 17.76 -9.36 -10.53
CA ALA A 106 18.82 -9.61 -11.51
C ALA A 106 19.14 -11.11 -11.70
N GLU A 107 19.03 -11.89 -10.62
CA GLU A 107 19.25 -13.34 -10.63
C GLU A 107 18.10 -14.12 -11.31
N LYS A 108 16.90 -13.52 -11.36
CA LYS A 108 15.69 -14.16 -11.87
C LYS A 108 15.34 -13.78 -13.30
N VAL A 109 15.92 -12.70 -13.83
CA VAL A 109 15.68 -12.28 -15.22
C VAL A 109 16.44 -13.20 -16.18
N VAL A 110 15.71 -13.97 -16.96
CA VAL A 110 16.28 -14.80 -18.03
C VAL A 110 16.49 -13.92 -19.25
N SER A 111 17.75 -13.57 -19.55
CA SER A 111 18.07 -12.86 -20.78
C SER A 111 18.26 -13.83 -21.94
N SER A 112 17.58 -13.58 -23.06
CA SER A 112 17.85 -14.23 -24.35
C SER A 112 19.13 -13.65 -25.00
N GLY A 113 20.29 -13.96 -24.39
CA GLY A 113 21.61 -13.68 -24.96
C GLY A 113 22.25 -12.33 -24.61
N MET A 114 21.64 -11.50 -23.76
CA MET A 114 22.19 -10.20 -23.34
C MET A 114 22.57 -10.20 -21.86
N LYS A 115 23.83 -9.97 -21.52
CA LYS A 115 24.25 -9.86 -20.12
C LYS A 115 23.59 -8.65 -19.45
N ILE A 116 22.62 -8.88 -18.57
CA ILE A 116 21.95 -7.83 -17.81
C ILE A 116 22.81 -7.51 -16.58
N SER A 117 23.23 -6.24 -16.43
CA SER A 117 23.87 -5.72 -15.22
C SER A 117 22.96 -4.67 -14.58
N MET A 118 22.59 -4.86 -13.32
CA MET A 118 21.81 -3.87 -12.56
C MET A 118 22.70 -3.20 -11.52
N SER A 119 22.80 -1.87 -11.57
CA SER A 119 23.45 -1.05 -10.56
C SER A 119 22.54 0.11 -10.17
N ILE A 120 22.57 0.49 -8.88
CA ILE A 120 21.85 1.69 -8.42
C ILE A 120 22.71 2.88 -8.84
N VAL A 121 22.25 3.62 -9.86
CA VAL A 121 22.98 4.78 -10.40
C VAL A 121 22.71 6.03 -9.57
N SER A 122 21.48 6.22 -9.10
CA SER A 122 21.10 7.31 -8.22
C SER A 122 19.88 6.90 -7.39
N ARG A 123 19.66 7.62 -6.27
CA ARG A 123 18.38 7.61 -5.57
C ARG A 123 17.74 8.96 -5.79
N THR A 124 16.70 8.99 -6.59
CA THR A 124 15.85 10.17 -6.74
C THR A 124 14.56 9.89 -5.99
N ARG A 125 14.17 10.80 -5.11
CA ARG A 125 12.80 10.85 -4.62
C ARG A 125 12.02 11.60 -5.68
N ASN A 126 10.98 11.00 -6.27
CA ASN A 126 10.12 11.77 -7.16
C ASN A 126 9.54 12.93 -6.33
N GLU A 127 9.93 14.16 -6.68
CA GLU A 127 9.34 15.38 -6.13
C GLU A 127 8.06 15.71 -6.89
N ASP A 128 7.21 14.71 -7.13
CA ASP A 128 5.84 14.99 -7.53
C ASP A 128 5.26 15.81 -6.39
N ALA A 129 5.11 17.12 -6.63
CA ALA A 129 4.64 18.09 -5.67
C ALA A 129 3.19 17.75 -5.37
N TRP A 130 3.00 16.93 -4.34
CA TRP A 130 1.68 16.62 -3.85
C TRP A 130 1.16 17.88 -3.16
N SER A 131 0.35 18.66 -3.88
CA SER A 131 -0.31 19.85 -3.37
C SER A 131 -1.61 19.43 -2.70
N ALA A 132 -1.71 19.71 -1.41
CA ALA A 132 -2.95 19.65 -0.65
C ALA A 132 -3.92 20.71 -1.20
N THR A 133 -4.60 20.39 -2.31
CA THR A 133 -5.69 21.23 -2.81
C THR A 133 -6.94 20.95 -1.99
N ALA A 134 -7.66 22.01 -1.63
CA ALA A 134 -8.84 21.94 -0.76
C ALA A 134 -10.02 21.10 -1.33
N ASP A 135 -9.95 20.72 -2.61
CA ASP A 135 -11.03 20.04 -3.34
C ASP A 135 -10.90 18.51 -3.42
N GLN A 136 -10.03 17.88 -2.63
CA GLN A 136 -9.93 16.41 -2.60
C GLN A 136 -9.97 15.84 -1.18
N ASN A 137 -11.14 15.91 -0.55
CA ASN A 137 -11.47 15.18 0.68
C ASN A 137 -11.34 13.64 0.52
N ILE A 138 -11.20 13.15 -0.72
CA ILE A 138 -11.05 11.72 -1.04
C ILE A 138 -9.80 11.54 -1.92
N PRO A 139 -8.77 10.78 -1.45
CA PRO A 139 -7.66 10.37 -2.29
C PRO A 139 -8.17 9.75 -3.60
N PRO A 140 -7.53 9.98 -4.76
CA PRO A 140 -8.01 9.48 -6.05
C PRO A 140 -8.34 7.97 -6.07
N SER A 141 -7.62 7.16 -5.28
CA SER A 141 -7.83 5.71 -5.13
C SER A 141 -9.05 5.28 -4.30
N LEU A 142 -9.70 6.22 -3.60
CA LEU A 142 -10.88 5.99 -2.74
C LEU A 142 -12.14 6.69 -3.28
N ARG A 143 -12.09 7.29 -4.48
CA ARG A 143 -13.27 7.88 -5.10
C ARG A 143 -14.20 6.75 -5.58
N PRO A 144 -15.49 6.77 -5.23
CA PRO A 144 -16.45 5.86 -5.86
C PRO A 144 -16.49 6.14 -7.37
N SER A 145 -16.70 5.06 -8.14
CA SER A 145 -16.80 5.08 -9.61
C SER A 145 -17.98 5.91 -10.09
#